data_AF-A0A1H5LQD8-F1
#
_entry.id   AF-A0A1H5LQD8-F1
#
_cell.length_a   1.000
_cell.length_b   1.000
_cell.length_c   1.000
_cell.angle_alpha   90.00
_cell.angle_beta   90.00
_cell.angle_gamma   90.00
#
_symmetry.space_group_name_H-M   'P 1'
#
loop_
_entity.id
_entity.type
_entity.pdbx_description
1 polymer ?
#
loop_
_entity_poly.entity_id
_entity_poly.type
_entity_poly.pdbx_seq_one_letter_code
_entity_poly.pdbx_strand_id
1 'polypeptide(L)' 'MDMPAKMKAIRSKEGMTQGEFCQLLGFSLSTWKKYEAGITEVALAPFLVVANHPQLTKYALWLTTGRTAVEIGQVSPV' A
#
# COMPACT_ATOMS: atom_id res chain seq x y z
N MET A 1 3.70 7.87 -9.98
CA MET A 1 2.70 6.79 -9.82
C MET A 1 1.50 7.37 -9.10
N ASP A 2 0.31 6.99 -9.55
CA ASP A 2 -0.94 7.26 -8.85
C ASP A 2 -1.08 6.34 -7.62
N MET A 3 -2.06 6.61 -6.77
CA MET A 3 -2.27 5.83 -5.54
C MET A 3 -2.56 4.33 -5.82
N PRO A 4 -3.41 3.97 -6.81
CA PRO A 4 -3.63 2.57 -7.19
C PRO A 4 -2.33 1.83 -7.55
N ALA A 5 -1.48 2.41 -8.39
CA ALA A 5 -0.20 1.79 -8.76
C ALA A 5 0.74 1.66 -7.55
N LYS A 6 0.77 2.66 -6.66
CA LYS A 6 1.58 2.59 -5.43
C LYS A 6 1.13 1.44 -4.51
N MET A 7 -0.17 1.28 -4.29
CA MET A 7 -0.71 0.19 -3.47
C MET A 7 -0.40 -1.18 -4.07
N LYS A 8 -0.57 -1.33 -5.38
CA LYS A 8 -0.22 -2.55 -6.11
C LYS A 8 1.28 -2.86 -6.02
N ALA A 9 2.15 -1.86 -6.10
CA ALA A 9 3.59 -2.03 -6.01
C ALA A 9 4.00 -2.60 -4.63
N ILE A 10 3.47 -2.03 -3.54
CA ILE A 10 3.71 -2.53 -2.17
C ILE A 10 3.27 -3.99 -2.05
N ARG A 11 2.02 -4.28 -2.41
CA ARG A 11 1.50 -5.65 -2.32
C ARG A 11 2.35 -6.64 -3.12
N SER A 12 2.72 -6.27 -4.34
CA SER A 12 3.52 -7.13 -5.23
C SER A 12 4.93 -7.35 -4.67
N LYS A 13 5.53 -6.33 -4.03
CA LYS A 13 6.84 -6.44 -3.40
C LYS A 13 6.85 -7.39 -2.20
N GLU A 14 5.77 -7.39 -1.42
CA GLU A 14 5.58 -8.33 -0.32
C GLU A 14 5.19 -9.75 -0.80
N GLY A 15 5.05 -9.97 -2.12
CA GLY A 15 4.71 -11.27 -2.68
C GLY A 15 3.26 -11.71 -2.40
N MET A 16 2.39 -10.78 -1.99
CA MET A 16 1.03 -11.08 -1.57
C MET A 16 0.05 -11.05 -2.74
N THR A 17 -0.88 -11.98 -2.76
CA THR A 17 -2.13 -11.88 -3.53
C THR A 17 -3.01 -10.77 -2.97
N GLN A 18 -4.01 -10.31 -3.74
CA GLN A 18 -4.99 -9.33 -3.24
C GLN A 18 -5.75 -9.86 -2.00
N GLY A 19 -6.02 -11.16 -1.94
CA GLY A 19 -6.71 -11.79 -0.81
C GLY A 19 -5.88 -11.75 0.47
N GLU A 20 -4.61 -12.12 0.40
CA GLU A 20 -3.68 -12.08 1.55
C GLU A 20 -3.49 -10.65 2.06
N PHE A 21 -3.35 -9.69 1.15
CA PHE A 21 -3.22 -8.28 1.51
C PHE A 21 -4.48 -7.74 2.21
N CYS A 22 -5.66 -8.13 1.74
CA CYS A 22 -6.92 -7.82 2.39
C CYS A 22 -7.04 -8.45 3.78
N GLN A 23 -6.65 -9.72 3.94
CA GLN A 23 -6.64 -10.40 5.23
C GLN A 23 -5.68 -9.73 6.22
N LEU A 24 -4.49 -9.34 5.76
CA LEU A 24 -3.49 -8.64 6.56
C LEU A 24 -4.02 -7.31 7.12
N LEU A 25 -4.74 -6.55 6.29
CA LEU A 25 -5.16 -5.18 6.59
C LEU A 25 -6.62 -5.05 7.05
N GLY A 26 -7.38 -6.15 7.06
CA GLY A 26 -8.80 -6.14 7.44
C GLY A 26 -9.72 -5.49 6.40
N PHE A 27 -9.37 -5.53 5.11
CA PHE A 27 -10.21 -5.02 4.03
C PHE A 27 -11.06 -6.11 3.38
N SER A 28 -12.17 -5.72 2.75
CA SER A 28 -12.87 -6.62 1.84
C SER A 28 -12.15 -6.68 0.48
N LEU A 29 -12.09 -7.89 -0.10
CA LEU A 29 -11.48 -8.10 -1.42
C LEU A 29 -12.19 -7.29 -2.52
N SER A 30 -13.52 -7.15 -2.43
CA SER A 30 -14.31 -6.39 -3.41
C SER A 30 -13.95 -4.92 -3.43
N THR A 31 -13.73 -4.31 -2.26
CA THR A 31 -13.30 -2.91 -2.15
C THR A 31 -11.86 -2.74 -2.62
N TRP A 32 -10.96 -3.62 -2.19
CA TRP A 32 -9.54 -3.53 -2.57
C TRP A 32 -9.31 -3.66 -4.07
N LYS A 33 -10.07 -4.54 -4.75
CA LYS A 33 -10.05 -4.66 -6.22
C LYS A 33 -10.35 -3.32 -6.91
N LYS A 34 -11.30 -2.55 -6.39
CA LYS A 34 -11.65 -1.23 -6.94
C LYS A 34 -10.56 -0.20 -6.71
N TYR A 35 -9.89 -0.26 -5.55
CA TYR A 35 -8.74 0.61 -5.25
C TYR A 35 -7.58 0.35 -6.21
N GLU A 36 -7.15 -0.90 -6.38
CA GLU A 36 -6.03 -1.21 -7.29
C GLU A 36 -6.38 -0.99 -8.77
N ALA A 37 -7.66 -1.09 -9.14
CA ALA A 37 -8.13 -0.77 -10.48
C ALA A 37 -8.35 0.74 -10.71
N GLY A 38 -8.21 1.58 -9.69
CA GLY A 38 -8.47 3.02 -9.77
C GLY A 38 -9.96 3.38 -9.97
N ILE A 39 -10.87 2.42 -9.81
CA ILE A 39 -12.33 2.63 -9.92
C ILE A 39 -12.86 3.44 -8.73
N THR A 40 -12.24 3.27 -7.57
CA THR A 40 -12.57 4.01 -6.36
C THR A 40 -11.31 4.63 -5.80
N GLU A 41 -11.39 5.89 -5.39
CA GLU A 41 -10.28 6.57 -4.77
C GLU A 41 -9.98 6.00 -3.38
N VAL A 42 -8.70 5.87 -3.04
CA VAL A 42 -8.26 5.47 -1.71
C VAL A 42 -8.33 6.68 -0.79
N ALA A 43 -9.37 6.73 0.04
CA ALA A 43 -9.53 7.77 1.06
C ALA A 43 -8.46 7.68 2.17
N LEU A 44 -8.44 8.66 3.07
CA LEU A 44 -7.45 8.74 4.15
C LEU A 44 -7.44 7.52 5.07
N ALA A 45 -8.61 6.98 5.44
CA ALA A 45 -8.69 5.84 6.36
C ALA A 45 -7.97 4.58 5.84
N PRO A 46 -8.29 4.04 4.63
CA PRO A 46 -7.56 2.90 4.10
C PRO A 46 -6.08 3.19 3.84
N PHE A 47 -5.75 4.44 3.46
CA PHE A 47 -4.35 4.85 3.32
C PHE A 47 -3.58 4.72 4.64
N LEU A 48 -4.13 5.23 5.75
CA LEU A 48 -3.47 5.18 7.06
C LEU A 48 -3.30 3.74 7.57
N VAL A 49 -4.24 2.86 7.27
CA VAL A 49 -4.11 1.43 7.60
C VAL A 49 -2.88 0.83 6.90
N VAL A 50 -2.68 1.10 5.60
CA VAL A 50 -1.48 0.62 4.87
C VAL A 50 -0.22 1.27 5.43
N ALA A 51 -0.18 2.60 5.54
CA ALA A 51 1.01 3.36 5.90
C ALA A 51 1.51 3.09 7.34
N ASN A 52 0.59 2.76 8.26
CA ASN A 52 0.91 2.50 9.66
C ASN A 52 1.00 1.01 9.99
N HIS A 53 0.72 0.10 9.04
CA HIS A 53 0.83 -1.32 9.31
C HIS A 53 2.29 -1.71 9.59
N PRO A 54 2.61 -2.44 10.67
CA PRO A 54 3.99 -2.74 11.06
C PRO A 54 4.86 -3.36 9.96
N GLN A 55 4.28 -4.20 9.09
CA GLN A 55 5.00 -4.83 7.98
C GLN A 55 5.22 -3.91 6.77
N LEU A 56 4.40 -2.85 6.64
CA LEU A 56 4.34 -1.99 5.45
C LEU A 56 4.81 -0.56 5.71
N THR A 57 4.98 -0.16 6.98
CA THR A 57 5.35 1.21 7.36
C THR A 57 6.70 1.67 6.80
N LYS A 58 7.57 0.70 6.43
CA LYS A 58 8.79 0.93 5.65
C LYS A 58 8.56 1.63 4.30
N TYR A 59 7.32 1.66 3.79
CA TYR A 59 6.97 2.34 2.53
C TYR A 59 6.30 3.71 2.74
N ALA A 60 6.09 4.17 3.97
CA ALA A 60 5.26 5.35 4.26
C ALA A 60 5.79 6.65 3.63
N LEU A 61 7.10 6.88 3.70
CA LEU A 61 7.74 8.04 3.08
C LEU A 61 7.58 8.02 1.55
N TRP A 62 7.73 6.84 0.95
CA TRP A 62 7.58 6.66 -0.49
C TRP A 62 6.13 6.80 -0.95
N LEU A 63 5.18 6.29 -0.15
CA LEU A 63 3.74 6.41 -0.39
C LEU A 63 3.30 7.88 -0.49
N THR A 64 3.80 8.72 0.43
CA THR A 64 3.43 10.13 0.53
C THR A 64 4.23 11.04 -0.40
N THR A 65 5.56 10.91 -0.40
CA THR A 65 6.46 11.88 -1.04
C THR A 65 7.15 11.35 -2.30
N GLY A 66 7.12 10.03 -2.53
CA GLY A 66 7.91 9.37 -3.57
C GLY A 66 9.41 9.27 -3.27
N ARG A 67 9.86 9.74 -2.10
CA ARG A 67 11.26 9.66 -1.65
C ARG A 67 11.49 8.41 -0.80
N THR A 68 12.77 8.07 -0.61
CA THR A 68 13.23 7.02 0.30
C THR A 68 14.27 7.59 1.26
N ALA A 69 14.49 6.90 2.38
CA ALA A 69 15.51 7.18 3.39
C ALA A 69 15.91 5.83 4.02
N VAL A 70 16.78 5.10 3.32
CA VAL A 70 17.13 3.70 3.62
C VAL A 70 17.79 3.59 5.00
N GLU A 71 18.53 4.61 5.40
CA GLU A 71 19.21 4.75 6.69
C GLU A 71 18.26 4.67 7.90
N ILE A 72 16.97 5.02 7.71
CA ILE A 72 15.92 4.90 8.72
C ILE A 72 14.85 3.86 8.34
N GLY A 73 15.19 2.95 7.42
CA GLY A 73 14.31 1.85 7.00
C GLY A 73 13.14 2.28 6.11
N GLN A 74 13.14 3.51 5.57
CA GLN A 74 12.13 3.96 4.62
C GLN A 74 12.57 3.65 3.19
N VAL A 75 11.93 2.67 2.56
CA VAL A 75 12.34 2.06 1.30
C VAL A 75 11.27 2.21 0.21
N SER A 76 11.68 1.93 -1.03
CA SER A 76 10.80 1.84 -2.20
C SER A 76 10.41 0.37 -2.44
N PRO A 77 9.15 0.07 -2.80
CA PRO A 77 8.75 -1.28 -3.23
C PRO A 77 9.12 -1.58 -4.69
N VAL A 78 9.40 -0.54 -5.48
CA VAL A 78 9.95 -0.62 -6.85
C VAL A 78 11.46 -0.52 -6.84
#